data_AF-D7NE36-F1
#
_entry.id   AF-D7NE36-F1
#
_cell.length_a   1.000
_cell.length_b   1.000
_cell.length_c   1.000
_cell.angle_alpha   90.00
_cell.angle_beta   90.00
_cell.angle_gamma   90.00
#
_symmetry.space_group_name_H-M   'P 1'
#
loop_
_entity.id
_entity.type
_entity.pdbx_description
1 polymer ?
#
loop_
_entity_poly.entity_id
_entity_poly.type
_entity_poly.pdbx_seq_one_letter_code
_entity_poly.pdbx_strand_id
1 'polypeptide(L)'
;MTMPPTQTKVQSGSCSAPRGRRVFNHNSAKDKPQKTVGKMKKLIKDIIFAWKFKRAVRKADYLRHITHRKYMVIVIKGRLEVISKQDIKKFVAGGVFRKGMTAADIERKALYITL
;
A
#
# COMPACT_ATOMS: atom_id res chain seq x y z
N MET A 1 40.76 -70.29 -0.42
CA MET A 1 40.04 -70.11 0.86
C MET A 1 40.48 -68.80 1.49
N THR A 2 39.61 -68.19 2.28
CA THR A 2 39.82 -67.04 3.20
C THR A 2 39.18 -65.72 2.76
N MET A 3 37.98 -65.50 3.30
CA MET A 3 37.43 -64.22 3.75
C MET A 3 36.97 -64.44 5.22
N PRO A 4 36.63 -63.43 6.05
CA PRO A 4 36.86 -61.97 6.08
C PRO A 4 37.47 -61.57 7.47
N PRO A 5 37.44 -60.30 8.00
CA PRO A 5 36.22 -59.70 8.58
C PRO A 5 36.07 -58.14 8.54
N THR A 6 34.81 -57.73 8.53
CA THR A 6 34.14 -56.69 9.37
C THR A 6 34.45 -55.18 9.27
N GLN A 7 33.34 -54.45 9.32
CA GLN A 7 33.10 -53.01 9.15
C GLN A 7 33.49 -52.15 10.37
N THR A 8 33.65 -50.83 10.18
CA THR A 8 32.80 -49.75 10.75
C THR A 8 33.61 -48.45 10.93
N LYS A 9 33.33 -47.40 10.16
CA LYS A 9 33.10 -46.04 10.71
C LYS A 9 32.41 -45.12 9.70
N VAL A 10 31.19 -44.75 10.05
CA VAL A 10 30.40 -43.66 9.48
C VAL A 10 31.03 -42.31 9.87
N GLN A 11 31.11 -41.38 8.91
CA GLN A 11 30.92 -39.93 9.10
C GLN A 11 30.75 -39.32 7.69
N SER A 12 29.52 -39.22 7.16
CA SER A 12 28.60 -38.07 7.35
C SER A 12 29.32 -36.72 7.22
N GLY A 13 29.29 -36.15 6.02
CA GLY A 13 29.90 -34.85 5.73
C GLY A 13 29.55 -34.34 4.34
N SER A 14 28.27 -34.35 3.97
CA SER A 14 27.77 -33.62 2.81
C SER A 14 27.89 -32.10 3.06
N CYS A 15 28.89 -31.45 2.48
CA CYS A 15 29.06 -30.00 2.46
C CYS A 15 29.87 -29.65 1.21
N SER A 16 29.56 -28.69 0.35
CA SER A 16 28.38 -27.86 0.15
C SER A 16 28.73 -27.07 -1.10
N ALA A 17 27.97 -27.25 -2.18
CA ALA A 17 28.11 -26.45 -3.39
C ALA A 17 28.01 -24.96 -3.03
N PRO A 18 28.79 -24.07 -3.67
CA PRO A 18 28.70 -22.64 -3.40
C PRO A 18 27.26 -22.19 -3.60
N ARG A 19 26.68 -21.66 -2.52
CA ARG A 19 25.34 -21.08 -2.47
C ARG A 19 25.30 -19.85 -3.37
N GLY A 20 25.18 -20.08 -4.68
CA GLY A 20 24.68 -19.11 -5.63
C GLY A 20 23.23 -18.83 -5.28
N ARG A 21 23.03 -17.75 -4.53
CA ARG A 21 21.76 -17.19 -4.08
C ARG A 21 20.74 -17.17 -5.24
N ARG A 22 19.85 -18.17 -5.34
CA ARG A 22 18.64 -18.08 -6.17
C ARG A 22 17.72 -17.07 -5.51
N VAL A 23 17.85 -15.81 -5.91
CA VAL A 23 16.80 -14.83 -5.72
C VAL A 23 15.63 -15.33 -6.56
N PHE A 24 14.58 -15.82 -5.89
CA PHE A 24 13.29 -16.04 -6.53
C PHE A 24 12.82 -14.68 -7.05
N ASN A 25 13.11 -14.41 -8.32
CA ASN A 25 12.60 -13.23 -9.00
C ASN A 25 11.10 -13.46 -9.23
N HIS A 26 10.27 -12.93 -8.33
CA HIS A 26 8.83 -12.88 -8.50
C HIS A 26 8.36 -11.85 -9.54
N ASN A 27 9.25 -11.34 -10.39
CA ASN A 27 8.86 -10.52 -11.53
C ASN A 27 8.71 -11.38 -12.79
N SER A 28 7.86 -12.40 -12.72
CA SER A 28 7.22 -12.96 -13.91
C SER A 28 6.20 -11.94 -14.40
N ALA A 29 6.70 -10.88 -15.05
CA ALA A 29 5.88 -9.92 -15.76
C ALA A 29 5.07 -10.68 -16.81
N LYS A 30 3.78 -10.91 -16.50
CA LYS A 30 2.80 -11.27 -17.51
C LYS A 30 2.54 -9.99 -18.31
N ASP A 31 3.43 -9.67 -19.25
CA ASP A 31 3.22 -8.66 -20.28
C ASP A 31 2.12 -9.17 -21.23
N LYS A 32 0.87 -9.07 -20.76
CA LYS A 32 -0.28 -9.10 -21.66
C LYS A 32 -0.15 -7.89 -22.60
N PRO A 33 -0.38 -8.04 -23.92
CA PRO A 33 -0.35 -6.93 -24.84
C PRO A 33 -1.33 -5.86 -24.35
N GLN A 34 -0.76 -4.73 -23.95
CA GLN A 34 -1.51 -3.62 -23.41
C GLN A 34 -2.31 -3.04 -24.56
N LYS A 35 -3.62 -3.30 -24.56
CA LYS A 35 -4.57 -2.64 -25.47
C LYS A 35 -4.33 -1.12 -25.37
N THR A 36 -3.70 -0.52 -26.38
CA THR A 36 -3.18 0.85 -26.39
C THR A 36 -4.23 1.89 -25.97
N VAL A 37 -5.49 1.64 -26.32
CA VAL A 37 -6.66 2.44 -25.92
C VAL A 37 -6.91 2.43 -24.41
N GLY A 38 -6.67 1.31 -23.74
CA GLY A 38 -6.81 1.19 -22.29
C GLY A 38 -5.74 1.94 -21.50
N LYS A 39 -4.55 2.14 -22.09
CA LYS A 39 -3.48 2.93 -21.48
C LYS A 39 -3.76 4.42 -21.53
N MET A 40 -4.20 4.94 -22.67
CA MET A 40 -4.56 6.36 -22.81
C MET A 40 -5.70 6.77 -21.86
N LYS A 41 -6.75 5.94 -21.74
CA LYS A 41 -7.86 6.19 -20.81
C LYS A 41 -7.43 6.22 -19.35
N LYS A 42 -6.39 5.46 -18.96
CA LYS A 42 -5.83 5.50 -17.60
C LYS A 42 -5.06 6.79 -17.36
N LEU A 43 -4.17 7.16 -18.29
CA LEU A 43 -3.38 8.41 -18.19
C LEU A 43 -4.27 9.64 -18.01
N ILE A 44 -5.36 9.76 -18.77
CA ILE A 44 -6.30 10.88 -18.63
C ILE A 44 -6.95 10.90 -17.24
N LYS A 45 -7.37 9.74 -16.72
CA LYS A 45 -7.96 9.64 -15.38
C LYS A 45 -6.93 9.98 -14.29
N ASP A 46 -5.69 9.55 -14.45
CA ASP A 46 -4.61 9.80 -13.50
C ASP A 46 -4.26 11.29 -13.45
N ILE A 47 -4.23 11.98 -14.61
CA ILE A 47 -4.01 13.43 -14.68
C ILE A 47 -5.16 14.19 -13.99
N ILE A 48 -6.41 13.84 -14.28
CA ILE A 48 -7.57 14.46 -13.64
C ILE A 48 -7.55 14.23 -12.12
N PHE A 49 -7.21 13.02 -11.69
CA PHE A 49 -7.10 12.67 -10.28
C PHE A 49 -6.00 13.47 -9.58
N ALA A 50 -4.81 13.57 -10.19
CA ALA A 50 -3.70 14.35 -9.66
C ALA A 50 -4.06 15.84 -9.51
N TRP A 51 -4.77 16.41 -10.49
CA TRP A 51 -5.23 17.80 -10.41
C TRP A 51 -6.26 18.01 -9.28
N LYS A 52 -7.25 17.11 -9.15
CA LYS A 52 -8.22 17.13 -8.05
C LYS A 52 -7.55 16.96 -6.69
N PHE A 53 -6.56 16.08 -6.59
CA PHE A 53 -5.78 15.86 -5.38
C PHE A 53 -5.00 17.11 -4.99
N LYS A 54 -4.27 17.73 -5.93
CA LYS A 54 -3.55 18.98 -5.71
C LYS A 54 -4.48 20.10 -5.24
N ARG A 55 -5.70 20.19 -5.79
CA ARG A 55 -6.72 21.14 -5.35
C ARG A 55 -7.21 20.84 -3.93
N ALA A 56 -7.39 19.58 -3.56
CA ALA A 56 -7.80 19.17 -2.22
C ALA A 56 -6.70 19.47 -1.18
N VAL A 57 -5.44 19.20 -1.49
CA VAL A 57 -4.29 19.54 -0.63
C VAL A 57 -4.23 21.05 -0.36
N ARG A 58 -4.30 21.88 -1.41
CA ARG A 58 -4.33 23.34 -1.26
C ARG A 58 -5.48 23.83 -0.38
N LYS A 59 -6.67 23.21 -0.51
CA LYS A 59 -7.81 23.52 0.36
C LYS A 59 -7.53 23.11 1.82
N ALA A 60 -6.94 21.95 2.04
CA ALA A 60 -6.59 21.48 3.39
C ALA A 60 -5.58 22.42 4.07
N ASP A 61 -4.57 22.88 3.33
CA ASP A 61 -3.57 23.82 3.85
C ASP A 61 -4.17 25.20 4.14
N TYR A 62 -5.07 25.68 3.27
CA TYR A 62 -5.81 26.92 3.50
C TYR A 62 -6.70 26.86 4.74
N LEU A 63 -7.46 25.77 4.89
CA LEU A 63 -8.33 25.57 6.05
C LEU A 63 -7.51 25.43 7.35
N ARG A 64 -6.35 24.77 7.28
CA ARG A 64 -5.39 24.74 8.38
C ARG A 64 -4.92 26.14 8.75
N HIS A 65 -4.61 26.98 7.78
CA HIS A 65 -4.12 28.34 8.04
C HIS A 65 -5.17 29.21 8.75
N ILE A 66 -6.46 29.04 8.40
CA ILE A 66 -7.55 29.83 9.01
C ILE A 66 -7.96 29.28 10.37
N THR A 67 -8.19 27.96 10.45
CA THR A 67 -8.82 27.37 11.63
C THR A 67 -7.79 26.81 12.62
N HIS A 68 -6.51 26.72 12.24
CA HIS A 68 -5.43 26.11 13.01
C HIS A 68 -5.74 24.67 13.48
N ARG A 69 -6.56 23.94 12.70
CA ARG A 69 -6.95 22.55 12.96
C ARG A 69 -6.22 21.60 12.01
N LYS A 70 -6.16 20.32 12.41
CA LYS A 70 -5.66 19.23 11.57
C LYS A 70 -6.71 18.84 10.53
N TYR A 71 -6.36 19.00 9.26
CA TYR A 71 -7.17 18.61 8.12
C TYR A 71 -6.52 17.42 7.41
N MET A 72 -7.34 16.59 6.80
CA MET A 72 -6.87 15.43 6.07
C MET A 72 -7.68 15.22 4.81
N VAL A 73 -7.02 14.72 3.77
CA VAL A 73 -7.61 14.40 2.48
C VAL A 73 -7.85 12.90 2.43
N ILE A 74 -9.12 12.51 2.34
CA ILE A 74 -9.54 11.12 2.29
C ILE A 74 -10.30 10.86 0.99
N VAL A 75 -10.29 9.60 0.54
CA VAL A 75 -11.11 9.17 -0.60
C VAL A 75 -12.35 8.45 -0.10
N ILE A 76 -13.52 9.07 -0.28
CA ILE A 76 -14.82 8.49 0.04
C ILE A 76 -15.55 8.17 -1.26
N LYS A 77 -15.91 6.89 -1.49
CA LYS A 77 -16.66 6.44 -2.66
C LYS A 77 -16.10 6.96 -4.01
N GLY A 78 -14.78 7.04 -4.13
CA GLY A 78 -14.09 7.54 -5.33
C GLY A 78 -14.01 9.06 -5.46
N ARG A 79 -14.40 9.82 -4.43
CA ARG A 79 -14.28 11.29 -4.35
C ARG A 79 -13.25 11.69 -3.31
N LEU A 80 -12.44 12.69 -3.63
CA LEU A 80 -11.48 13.31 -2.72
C LEU A 80 -12.21 14.34 -1.86
N GLU A 81 -12.26 14.10 -0.55
CA GLU A 81 -12.83 15.01 0.43
C GLU A 81 -11.77 15.47 1.43
N VAL A 82 -11.87 16.74 1.82
CA VAL A 82 -11.02 17.37 2.82
C VAL A 82 -11.84 17.49 4.09
N ILE A 83 -11.44 16.81 5.16
CA ILE A 83 -12.20 16.77 6.42
C ILE A 83 -11.25 17.03 7.59
N SER A 84 -11.74 17.71 8.63
CA SER A 84 -10.96 17.90 9.86
C SER A 84 -10.99 16.65 10.74
N LYS A 85 -9.98 16.45 11.58
CA LYS A 85 -9.95 15.35 12.57
C LYS A 85 -11.16 15.38 13.52
N GLN A 86 -11.68 16.57 13.82
CA GLN A 86 -12.86 16.73 14.67
C GLN A 86 -14.13 16.26 13.96
N ASP A 87 -14.28 16.61 12.68
CA ASP A 87 -15.45 16.20 11.90
C ASP A 87 -15.44 14.69 11.67
N ILE A 88 -14.27 14.07 11.47
CA ILE A 88 -14.15 12.61 11.43
C ILE A 88 -14.66 11.97 12.72
N LYS A 89 -14.29 12.49 13.89
CA LYS A 89 -14.80 11.99 15.18
C LYS A 89 -16.32 12.14 15.27
N LYS A 90 -16.87 13.27 14.82
CA LYS A 90 -18.33 13.51 14.78
C LYS A 90 -19.04 12.56 13.83
N PHE A 91 -18.48 12.31 12.65
CA PHE A 91 -19.06 11.39 11.65
C PHE A 91 -18.99 9.92 12.09
N VAL A 92 -17.93 9.52 12.82
CA VAL A 92 -17.83 8.20 13.43
C VAL A 92 -18.86 8.07 14.56
N ALA A 93 -18.98 9.07 15.42
CA ALA A 93 -20.00 9.09 16.48
C ALA A 93 -21.44 9.09 15.93
N GLY A 94 -21.68 9.79 14.82
CA GLY A 94 -22.97 9.86 14.15
C GLY A 94 -23.31 8.66 13.27
N GLY A 95 -22.46 7.63 13.22
CA GLY A 95 -22.76 6.39 12.47
C GLY A 95 -22.78 6.54 10.94
N VAL A 96 -22.21 7.61 10.39
CA VAL A 96 -22.17 7.86 8.94
C VAL A 96 -21.21 6.90 8.22
N PHE A 97 -20.21 6.38 8.96
CA PHE A 97 -19.28 5.38 8.47
C PHE A 97 -19.77 3.95 8.72
N ARG A 98 -19.24 2.99 7.96
CA ARG A 98 -19.54 1.56 8.16
C ARG A 98 -19.23 1.16 9.60
N LYS A 99 -20.12 0.36 10.22
CA LYS A 99 -19.95 -0.18 11.58
C LYS A 99 -18.55 -0.78 11.71
N GLY A 100 -17.79 -0.33 12.72
CA GLY A 100 -16.41 -0.77 12.98
C GLY A 100 -15.30 0.10 12.36
N MET A 101 -15.61 1.15 11.60
CA MET A 101 -14.60 2.13 11.18
C MET A 101 -14.27 3.10 12.31
N THR A 102 -13.03 3.09 12.78
CA THR A 102 -12.55 4.07 13.77
C THR A 102 -11.92 5.28 13.09
N ALA A 103 -11.83 6.40 13.81
CA ALA A 103 -11.11 7.59 13.33
C ALA A 103 -9.64 7.28 12.99
N ALA A 104 -9.00 6.36 13.73
CA ALA A 104 -7.63 5.91 13.47
C ALA A 104 -7.52 5.13 12.15
N ASP A 105 -8.52 4.33 11.80
CA ASP A 105 -8.54 3.63 10.50
C ASP A 105 -8.69 4.60 9.33
N ILE A 106 -9.45 5.68 9.53
CA ILE A 106 -9.63 6.74 8.53
C ILE A 106 -8.33 7.53 8.37
N GLU A 107 -7.65 7.86 9.47
CA GLU A 107 -6.32 8.48 9.46
C GLU A 107 -5.30 7.62 8.71
N ARG A 108 -5.28 6.31 8.95
CA ARG A 108 -4.40 5.36 8.24
C ARG A 108 -4.68 5.26 6.75
N LYS A 109 -5.92 5.51 6.31
CA LYS A 109 -6.35 5.48 4.90
C LYS A 109 -6.30 6.86 4.23
N ALA A 110 -5.98 7.92 4.97
CA ALA A 110 -5.89 9.25 4.42
C ALA A 110 -4.72 9.34 3.43
N LEU A 111 -4.97 10.00 2.29
CA LEU A 111 -3.93 10.23 1.29
C LEU A 111 -2.98 11.36 1.69
N TYR A 112 -3.46 12.28 2.54
CA TYR A 112 -2.68 13.41 3.03
C TYR A 112 -3.22 13.87 4.37
N ILE A 113 -2.32 14.22 5.28
CA ILE A 113 -2.63 14.77 6.59
C ILE A 113 -1.83 16.05 6.72
N THR A 114 -2.49 17.15 7.07
CA THR A 114 -1.81 18.38 7.42
C THR A 114 -1.35 18.33 8.88
N LEU A 115 -0.10 18.78 9.11
CA LEU A 115 0.57 18.72 10.42
C LEU A 115 0.07 19.77 11.40
#